data_AF-A0A9K3KEW3-F1
#
_entry.id   AF-A0A9K3KEW3-F1
#
_cell.length_a   1.000
_cell.length_b   1.000
_cell.length_c   1.000
_cell.angle_alpha   90.00
_cell.angle_beta   90.00
_cell.angle_gamma   90.00
#
_symmetry.space_group_name_H-M   'P 1'
#
loop_
_entity.id
_entity.type
_entity.pdbx_description
1 polymer ?
#
loop_
_entity_poly.entity_id
_entity_poly.type
_entity_poly.pdbx_seq_one_letter_code
_entity_poly.pdbx_strand_id
1 'polypeptide(L)'
;MGFCYGGGKAIRYTIQNQPQAATVIFYGNPVTYPDELKRLQAPVFAVYGHNDMQFPMPLLQQFQLALNSDNIENDIKIYDGVGHAFWKNMEQIRRGEEPASSAYRQCTDFLRRFFAAQQCQNVP
;
A
#
# COMPACT_ATOMS: atom_id res chain seq x y z
N MET A 1 -0.51 8.29 2.52
CA MET A 1 0.44 7.71 1.54
C MET A 1 1.85 7.95 2.03
N GLY A 2 2.79 7.04 1.75
CA GLY A 2 4.22 7.33 1.92
C GLY A 2 5.14 6.32 1.26
N PHE A 3 6.43 6.69 1.19
CA PHE A 3 7.51 5.91 0.56
C PHE A 3 8.56 5.52 1.59
N CYS A 4 9.11 4.31 1.51
CA CYS A 4 10.14 3.80 2.42
C CYS A 4 9.70 3.97 3.89
N TYR A 5 10.44 4.74 4.69
CA TYR A 5 10.08 5.12 6.06
C TYR A 5 8.68 5.74 6.12
N GLY A 6 8.34 6.63 5.19
CA GLY A 6 7.03 7.25 5.09
C GLY A 6 5.91 6.23 4.83
N GLY A 7 6.18 5.16 4.10
CA GLY A 7 5.22 4.07 3.88
C GLY A 7 4.91 3.32 5.18
N GLY A 8 5.95 2.99 5.95
CA GLY A 8 5.78 2.38 7.27
C GLY A 8 5.09 3.30 8.28
N LYS A 9 5.30 4.61 8.17
CA LYS A 9 4.59 5.61 9.00
C LYS A 9 3.13 5.78 8.58
N ALA A 10 2.81 5.68 7.29
CA ALA A 10 1.45 5.83 6.79
C ALA A 10 0.51 4.78 7.41
N ILE A 11 0.87 3.49 7.39
CA ILE A 11 0.03 2.44 7.98
C ILE A 11 -0.12 2.59 9.49
N ARG A 12 0.96 2.94 10.20
CA ARG A 12 0.92 3.18 11.65
C ARG A 12 0.06 4.38 12.01
N TYR A 13 0.11 5.44 11.21
CA TYR A 13 -0.76 6.60 11.37
C TYR A 13 -2.23 6.18 11.23
N THR A 14 -2.56 5.37 10.22
CA THR A 14 -3.92 4.87 10.01
C THR A 14 -4.40 4.00 11.17
N ILE A 15 -3.57 3.08 11.67
CA ILE A 15 -3.86 2.25 12.86
C ILE A 15 -4.16 3.12 14.09
N GLN A 16 -3.41 4.20 14.27
CA GLN A 16 -3.51 5.08 15.45
C GLN A 16 -4.68 6.05 15.37
N ASN A 17 -4.94 6.63 14.21
CA ASN A 17 -5.88 7.75 14.05
C ASN A 17 -7.18 7.36 13.34
N GLN A 18 -7.26 6.14 12.80
CA GLN A 18 -8.45 5.58 12.14
C GLN A 18 -9.12 6.54 11.14
N PRO A 19 -8.36 7.16 10.21
CA PRO A 19 -8.97 8.04 9.22
C PRO A 19 -9.88 7.23 8.29
N GLN A 20 -10.99 7.84 7.87
CA GLN A 20 -11.84 7.29 6.81
C GLN A 20 -11.22 7.52 5.42
N ALA A 21 -9.99 7.04 5.21
CA ALA A 21 -9.27 7.24 3.95
C ALA A 21 -8.31 6.07 3.66
N ALA A 22 -8.19 5.71 2.37
CA ALA A 22 -7.27 4.68 1.91
C ALA A 22 -5.81 4.97 2.31
N THR A 23 -5.11 3.91 2.71
CA THR A 23 -3.68 3.92 3.05
C THR A 23 -2.86 3.40 1.89
N VAL A 24 -1.83 4.15 1.50
CA VAL A 24 -0.91 3.75 0.43
C VAL A 24 0.51 3.63 0.96
N ILE A 25 1.14 2.49 0.69
CA ILE A 25 2.46 2.10 1.16
C ILE A 25 3.35 1.78 -0.05
N PHE A 26 4.39 2.56 -0.29
CA PHE A 26 5.46 2.19 -1.23
C PHE A 26 6.67 1.71 -0.44
N TYR A 27 7.00 0.43 -0.59
CA TYR A 27 8.16 -0.27 -0.01
C TYR A 27 8.41 0.16 1.43
N GLY A 28 7.35 0.16 2.24
CA GLY A 28 7.38 0.57 3.64
C GLY A 28 7.25 -0.62 4.57
N ASN A 29 7.78 -0.50 5.79
CA ASN A 29 7.78 -1.60 6.76
C ASN A 29 6.35 -2.08 7.07
N PRO A 30 5.98 -3.32 6.67
CA PRO A 30 4.66 -3.87 6.93
C PRO A 30 4.40 -4.02 8.43
N VAL A 31 3.13 -4.07 8.81
CA VAL A 31 2.72 -4.40 10.17
C VAL A 31 2.23 -5.83 10.14
N THR A 32 2.84 -6.72 10.94
CA THR A 32 2.50 -8.15 10.93
C THR A 32 1.93 -8.65 12.26
N TYR A 33 1.80 -7.76 13.25
CA TYR A 33 1.18 -8.08 14.52
C TYR A 33 -0.35 -8.00 14.40
N PRO A 34 -1.08 -9.12 14.59
CA PRO A 34 -2.53 -9.14 14.42
C PRO A 34 -3.25 -8.13 15.31
N ASP A 35 -2.78 -7.91 16.54
CA ASP A 35 -3.43 -6.97 17.47
C ASP A 35 -3.30 -5.50 17.05
N GLU A 36 -2.26 -5.15 16.28
CA GLU A 36 -2.15 -3.83 15.68
C GLU A 36 -3.07 -3.69 14.46
N LEU A 37 -3.16 -4.73 13.63
CA LEU A 37 -3.95 -4.73 12.40
C LEU A 37 -5.46 -4.73 12.65
N LYS A 38 -5.95 -5.32 13.75
CA LYS A 38 -7.37 -5.23 14.14
C LYS A 38 -7.91 -3.80 14.25
N ARG A 39 -7.03 -2.81 14.47
CA ARG A 39 -7.41 -1.40 14.58
C ARG A 39 -7.43 -0.68 13.23
N LEU A 40 -6.93 -1.32 12.18
CA LEU A 40 -6.89 -0.78 10.83
C LEU A 40 -8.27 -0.89 10.18
N GLN A 41 -8.97 0.25 10.06
CA GLN A 41 -10.32 0.33 9.49
C GLN A 41 -10.33 0.95 8.09
N ALA A 42 -9.19 0.97 7.42
CA ALA A 42 -9.06 1.63 6.13
C ALA A 42 -8.46 0.70 5.07
N PRO A 43 -8.84 0.87 3.80
CA PRO A 43 -8.31 0.06 2.73
C PRO A 43 -6.81 0.28 2.55
N VAL A 44 -6.06 -0.77 2.20
CA VAL A 44 -4.60 -0.71 2.03
C VAL A 44 -4.17 -1.05 0.61
N PHE A 45 -3.44 -0.15 -0.03
CA PHE A 45 -2.64 -0.45 -1.21
C PHE A 45 -1.17 -0.47 -0.82
N ALA A 46 -0.46 -1.54 -1.18
CA ALA A 46 0.96 -1.63 -0.90
C ALA A 46 1.76 -2.10 -2.11
N VAL A 47 2.98 -1.59 -2.26
CA VAL A 47 3.85 -1.90 -3.38
C VAL A 47 5.24 -2.28 -2.88
N TYR A 48 5.76 -3.41 -3.33
CA TYR A 48 7.07 -3.92 -2.96
C TYR A 48 7.84 -4.41 -4.20
N GLY A 49 9.17 -4.44 -4.08
CA GLY A 49 10.04 -5.11 -5.05
C GLY A 49 10.38 -6.52 -4.56
N HIS A 50 10.36 -7.51 -5.45
CA HIS A 50 10.69 -8.89 -5.12
C HIS A 50 12.14 -9.04 -4.62
N ASN A 51 13.06 -8.23 -5.15
CA ASN A 51 14.48 -8.27 -4.78
C ASN A 51 14.77 -7.39 -3.54
N ASP A 52 13.75 -6.88 -2.85
CA ASP A 52 13.91 -6.13 -1.63
C ASP A 52 14.18 -7.07 -0.44
N MET A 53 15.45 -7.21 -0.08
CA MET A 53 15.86 -8.04 1.05
C MET A 53 15.35 -7.54 2.41
N GLN A 54 14.92 -6.28 2.52
CA GLN A 54 14.32 -5.77 3.76
C GLN A 54 12.92 -6.34 3.97
N PHE A 55 12.19 -6.63 2.90
CA PHE A 55 10.82 -7.11 2.94
C PHE A 55 10.66 -8.38 2.08
N PRO A 56 11.19 -9.52 2.55
CA PRO A 56 11.16 -10.76 1.79
C PRO A 56 9.73 -11.31 1.64
N MET A 57 9.51 -12.14 0.61
CA MET A 57 8.20 -12.71 0.27
C MET A 57 7.40 -13.30 1.46
N PRO A 58 8.00 -14.08 2.39
CA PRO A 58 7.26 -14.61 3.53
C PRO A 58 6.67 -13.51 4.45
N LEU A 59 7.38 -12.40 4.61
CA LEU A 59 6.91 -11.25 5.39
C LEU A 59 5.72 -10.57 4.70
N LEU A 60 5.80 -10.39 3.38
CA LEU A 60 4.72 -9.79 2.59
C LEU A 60 3.47 -10.69 2.56
N GLN A 61 3.67 -12.01 2.48
CA GLN A 61 2.57 -12.98 2.59
C GLN A 61 1.93 -12.95 3.97
N GLN A 62 2.73 -12.88 5.05
CA GLN A 62 2.20 -12.72 6.40
C GLN A 62 1.35 -11.44 6.53
N PHE A 63 1.83 -10.34 5.98
CA PHE A 63 1.10 -9.07 5.98
C PHE A 63 -0.23 -9.17 5.22
N GLN A 64 -0.22 -9.72 4.00
CA GLN A 64 -1.40 -9.97 3.19
C GLN A 64 -2.43 -10.84 3.92
N LEU A 65 -1.98 -11.94 4.54
CA LEU A 65 -2.84 -12.86 5.28
C LEU A 65 -3.49 -12.19 6.49
N ALA A 66 -2.73 -11.35 7.20
CA ALA A 66 -3.26 -10.65 8.37
C ALA A 66 -4.34 -9.61 7.97
N LEU A 67 -4.14 -8.85 6.89
CA LEU A 67 -5.18 -7.97 6.34
C LEU A 67 -6.43 -8.75 5.93
N ASN A 68 -6.26 -9.87 5.22
CA ASN A 68 -7.36 -10.70 4.77
C ASN A 68 -8.15 -11.31 5.94
N SER A 69 -7.45 -11.72 7.01
CA SER A 69 -8.08 -12.33 8.20
C SER A 69 -9.01 -11.36 8.93
N ASP A 70 -8.66 -10.06 8.91
CA ASP A 70 -9.47 -9.00 9.48
C ASP A 70 -10.49 -8.40 8.49
N ASN A 71 -10.66 -9.03 7.31
CA ASN A 71 -11.52 -8.55 6.21
C ASN A 71 -11.20 -7.11 5.76
N ILE A 72 -9.94 -6.70 5.89
CA ILE A 72 -9.49 -5.38 5.48
C ILE A 72 -9.29 -5.41 3.97
N GLU A 73 -10.00 -4.55 3.26
CA GLU A 73 -9.85 -4.45 1.82
C GLU A 73 -8.43 -4.00 1.45
N ASN A 74 -7.76 -4.77 0.60
CA ASN A 74 -6.37 -4.50 0.30
C ASN A 74 -5.94 -4.97 -1.10
N ASP A 75 -4.86 -4.38 -1.59
CA ASP A 75 -4.20 -4.78 -2.82
C ASP A 75 -2.67 -4.60 -2.68
N ILE A 76 -1.95 -5.72 -2.56
CA ILE A 76 -0.49 -5.73 -2.44
C ILE A 76 0.13 -6.15 -3.78
N LYS A 77 0.95 -5.26 -4.34
CA LYS A 77 1.66 -5.46 -5.59
C LYS A 77 3.13 -5.74 -5.32
N ILE A 78 3.64 -6.81 -5.91
CA ILE A 78 5.04 -7.21 -5.79
C ILE A 78 5.60 -7.28 -7.20
N TYR A 79 6.69 -6.55 -7.45
CA TYR A 79 7.29 -6.45 -8.78
C TYR A 79 8.63 -7.19 -8.83
N ASP A 80 8.75 -8.10 -9.79
CA ASP A 80 9.98 -8.84 -10.05
C ASP A 80 11.09 -7.95 -10.62
N GLY A 81 12.35 -8.33 -10.40
CA GLY A 81 13.51 -7.65 -10.98
C GLY A 81 13.88 -6.32 -10.33
N VAL A 82 13.09 -5.83 -9.37
CA VAL A 82 13.36 -4.58 -8.65
C VAL A 82 13.47 -4.80 -7.15
N GLY A 83 14.33 -4.01 -6.52
CA GLY A 83 14.51 -3.99 -5.07
C GLY A 83 13.80 -2.80 -4.40
N HIS A 84 14.32 -2.43 -3.24
CA HIS A 84 13.83 -1.29 -2.47
C HIS A 84 13.91 0.03 -3.25
N ALA A 85 12.92 0.91 -3.05
CA ALA A 85 12.90 2.25 -3.62
C ALA A 85 13.11 2.31 -5.15
N PHE A 86 12.49 1.39 -5.89
CA PHE A 86 12.59 1.34 -7.35
C PHE A 86 11.96 2.54 -8.05
N TRP A 87 10.98 3.20 -7.42
CA TRP A 87 10.41 4.45 -7.89
C TRP A 87 11.15 5.64 -7.26
N LYS A 88 11.91 6.36 -8.08
CA LYS A 88 12.80 7.45 -7.64
C LYS A 88 12.21 8.84 -7.90
N ASN A 89 11.51 9.03 -9.02
CA ASN A 89 10.94 10.33 -9.39
C ASN A 89 9.80 10.22 -10.42
N MET A 90 9.12 11.34 -10.66
CA MET A 90 8.01 11.42 -11.62
C MET A 90 8.46 11.33 -13.08
N GLU A 91 9.71 11.66 -13.41
CA GLU A 91 10.21 11.55 -14.79
C GLU A 91 10.22 10.11 -15.29
N GLN A 92 10.46 9.15 -14.39
CA GLN A 92 10.32 7.72 -14.72
C GLN A 92 8.90 7.38 -15.20
N ILE A 93 7.89 7.94 -14.54
CA ILE A 93 6.48 7.75 -14.89
C ILE A 93 6.17 8.42 -16.23
N ARG A 94 6.67 9.64 -16.45
CA ARG A 94 6.49 10.36 -17.72
C ARG A 94 7.12 9.62 -18.90
N ARG A 95 8.25 8.93 -18.67
CA ARG A 95 8.92 8.09 -19.67
C ARG A 95 8.31 6.70 -19.83
N GLY A 96 7.32 6.32 -19.02
CA GLY A 96 6.70 5.00 -19.08
C GLY A 96 7.60 3.89 -18.55
N GLU A 97 8.57 4.19 -17.68
CA GLU A 97 9.48 3.18 -17.13
C GLU A 97 8.74 2.23 -16.18
N GLU A 98 8.88 0.93 -16.43
CA GLU A 98 8.35 -0.13 -15.58
C GLU A 98 9.38 -0.58 -14.54
N PRO A 99 8.95 -1.02 -13.34
CA PRO A 99 7.57 -1.15 -12.89
C PRO A 99 6.98 0.12 -12.23
N ALA A 100 7.73 1.23 -12.19
CA ALA A 100 7.30 2.48 -11.54
C ALA A 100 5.98 3.00 -12.13
N SER A 101 5.86 2.98 -13.45
CA SER A 101 4.65 3.39 -14.18
C SER A 101 3.44 2.53 -13.83
N SER A 102 3.58 1.21 -13.76
CA SER A 102 2.52 0.31 -13.30
C SER A 102 2.12 0.55 -11.85
N ALA A 103 3.09 0.69 -10.95
CA ALA A 103 2.85 0.98 -9.54
C ALA A 103 2.06 2.27 -9.35
N TYR A 104 2.40 3.32 -10.11
CA TYR A 104 1.67 4.58 -10.10
C TYR A 104 0.23 4.42 -10.60
N ARG A 105 0.02 3.82 -11.78
CA ARG A 105 -1.32 3.62 -12.35
C ARG A 105 -2.23 2.85 -11.38
N GLN A 106 -1.76 1.70 -10.89
CA GLN A 106 -2.52 0.85 -9.97
C GLN A 106 -2.82 1.56 -8.65
N CYS A 107 -1.88 2.35 -8.13
CA CYS A 107 -2.15 3.20 -6.97
C CYS A 107 -3.26 4.21 -7.25
N THR A 108 -3.21 4.91 -8.40
CA THR A 108 -4.23 5.90 -8.74
C THR A 108 -5.60 5.26 -8.96
N ASP A 109 -5.65 4.08 -9.55
CA ASP A 109 -6.90 3.35 -9.78
C ASP A 109 -7.50 2.84 -8.46
N PHE A 110 -6.66 2.32 -7.56
CA PHE A 110 -7.07 1.98 -6.20
C PHE A 110 -7.69 3.18 -5.50
N LEU A 111 -6.99 4.32 -5.47
CA LEU A 111 -7.48 5.53 -4.81
C LEU A 111 -8.79 6.05 -5.43
N ARG A 112 -8.90 6.08 -6.77
CA ARG A 112 -10.12 6.49 -7.47
C ARG A 112 -11.32 5.66 -7.06
N ARG A 113 -11.13 4.34 -6.94
CA ARG A 113 -12.19 3.41 -6.54
C ARG A 113 -12.74 3.72 -5.15
N PHE A 114 -11.89 4.03 -4.18
CA PHE A 114 -12.33 4.37 -2.83
C PHE A 114 -12.90 5.78 -2.72
N PHE A 115 -12.32 6.76 -3.41
CA PHE A 115 -12.85 8.12 -3.40
C PHE A 115 -14.21 8.21 -4.13
N ALA A 116 -14.38 7.49 -5.23
CA ALA A 116 -15.67 7.41 -5.93
C ALA A 116 -16.73 6.70 -5.07
N ALA A 117 -16.37 5.60 -4.40
CA ALA A 117 -17.29 4.88 -3.51
C ALA A 117 -17.74 5.73 -2.31
N GLN A 118 -16.85 6.54 -1.74
CA GLN A 118 -17.18 7.45 -0.64
C GLN A 118 -18.11 8.60 -1.06
N GLN A 119 -18.08 9.04 -2.32
CA GLN A 119 -19.00 10.06 -2.82
C GLN A 119 -20.43 9.55 -2.95
N CYS A 120 -20.61 8.27 -3.32
CA CYS A 120 -21.94 7.66 -3.42
C CYS A 120 -22.61 7.41 -2.06
N GLN A 121 -21.84 7.28 -0.98
CA GLN A 121 -22.38 7.09 0.38
C GLN A 121 -22.74 8.40 1.11
N ASN A 122 -22.41 9.54 0.52
CA ASN A 122 -22.66 10.87 1.09
C ASN A 122 -23.74 11.66 0.32
N VAL A 123 -24.61 10.98 -0.44
CA VAL A 123 -25.78 11.61 -1.06
C VAL A 123 -26.93 11.61 -0.03
N PRO A 124 -27.43 12.78 0.40
CA PRO A 124 -28.55 12.88 1.33
C PRO A 124 -29.88 12.39 0.71
#